data_AF-A0A3N9USL7-F1
#
_entry.id   AF-A0A3N9USL7-F1
#
_cell.length_a   1.000
_cell.length_b   1.000
_cell.length_c   1.000
_cell.angle_alpha   90.00
_cell.angle_beta   90.00
_cell.angle_gamma   90.00
#
_symmetry.space_group_name_H-M   'P 1'
#
loop_
_entity.id
_entity.type
_entity.pdbx_description
1 polymer ?
#
loop_
_entity_poly.entity_id
_entity_poly.type
_entity_poly.pdbx_seq_one_letter_code
_entity_poly.pdbx_strand_id
1 'polypeptide(L)'
;MILNPAAWAAAHYGSVQLGDRRLARRAVQIATRMAKCPEASLPAQMGSATALRGAYRLLNHPGVTLEALTAPHRRLTLEQARAPGTAVVLLVEDTTELDYSAHEHTTGLGPIGLHHGQGLLLHSTLAVVPDPRHVLGLASAQVIRRVARHGSKKGTQRGWWRSPEGRLWEASAQAVGRPPSGAGITWVHVSDRGSDVFEYMATCRELDKHFLLRASRNRRLYWPPEDPRATQAEAQYLLDYARSLPARPEYRATIQVSARRTRPHHPGGTPHPTRPAHPPRLAREAQVVLAWTATPVPLAASHYAPKAVRAHAPFNAWILRVWEPDPPADEDAIEWILITSLPIHSLEDALRDMQWYTCRWVMEDYHQCLKTGCRVERSQLDDGDDLIRLLGFAIPIAVRLLQLRDLARQAPQRLARQVIEPLMVQVLARVQGLNARTLTLEAFWQAVARMGGHQGRRGDGSPGWRTVWRGWRHLEELTEGARLFAPRDPT
;
A
#
# COMPACT_ATOMS: atom_id res chain seq x y z
N MET A 1 -20.53 -7.33 -1.81
CA MET A 1 -20.39 -6.40 -0.67
C MET A 1 -19.65 -5.12 -1.03
N ILE A 2 -18.44 -5.19 -1.61
CA ILE A 2 -17.57 -4.03 -1.93
C ILE A 2 -18.25 -2.98 -2.83
N LEU A 3 -19.07 -3.40 -3.79
CA LEU A 3 -19.72 -2.52 -4.77
C LEU A 3 -20.76 -1.57 -4.16
N ASN A 4 -21.48 -1.99 -3.11
CA ASN A 4 -22.51 -1.16 -2.47
C ASN A 4 -21.90 -0.40 -1.28
N PRO A 5 -21.81 0.95 -1.32
CA PRO A 5 -21.19 1.73 -0.24
C PRO A 5 -21.83 1.54 1.14
N ALA A 6 -23.16 1.36 1.22
CA ALA A 6 -23.86 1.19 2.48
C ALA A 6 -23.61 -0.20 3.09
N ALA A 7 -23.70 -1.26 2.28
CA ALA A 7 -23.38 -2.62 2.73
C ALA A 7 -21.91 -2.74 3.14
N TRP A 8 -21.00 -2.14 2.36
CA TRP A 8 -19.59 -2.06 2.71
C TRP A 8 -19.37 -1.31 4.03
N ALA A 9 -19.95 -0.12 4.19
CA ALA A 9 -19.80 0.66 5.41
C ALA A 9 -20.38 -0.06 6.65
N ALA A 10 -21.51 -0.76 6.50
CA ALA A 10 -22.10 -1.56 7.57
C ALA A 10 -21.14 -2.68 8.01
N ALA A 11 -20.51 -3.39 7.07
CA ALA A 11 -19.54 -4.43 7.38
C ALA A 11 -18.26 -3.88 8.05
N HIS A 12 -17.74 -2.76 7.55
CA HIS A 12 -16.44 -2.22 7.98
C HIS A 12 -16.51 -1.27 9.17
N TYR A 13 -17.70 -0.76 9.53
CA TYR A 13 -17.88 0.15 10.67
C TYR A 13 -18.99 -0.27 11.64
N GLY A 14 -19.82 -1.26 11.31
CA GLY A 14 -20.97 -1.64 12.15
C GLY A 14 -20.59 -2.21 13.52
N SER A 15 -19.35 -2.70 13.66
CA SER A 15 -18.80 -3.24 14.92
C SER A 15 -17.71 -2.36 15.56
N VAL A 16 -17.58 -1.09 15.17
CA VAL A 16 -16.64 -0.17 15.85
C VAL A 16 -17.01 -0.01 17.33
N GLN A 17 -15.99 -0.08 18.18
CA GLN A 17 -16.14 0.11 19.62
C GLN A 17 -15.71 1.52 20.00
N LEU A 18 -16.70 2.41 20.13
CA LEU A 18 -16.50 3.84 20.45
C LEU A 18 -17.13 4.23 21.79
N GLY A 19 -17.49 3.26 22.64
CA GLY A 19 -18.16 3.48 23.92
C GLY A 19 -19.67 3.82 23.83
N ASP A 20 -20.19 4.22 22.66
CA ASP A 20 -21.62 4.52 22.46
C ASP A 20 -22.10 4.02 21.09
N ARG A 21 -23.23 3.28 21.07
CA ARG A 21 -23.88 2.76 19.84
C ARG A 21 -24.30 3.87 18.87
N ARG A 22 -24.55 5.09 19.35
CA ARG A 22 -24.84 6.28 18.52
C ARG A 22 -23.62 6.71 17.72
N LEU A 23 -22.41 6.63 18.29
CA LEU A 23 -21.16 6.95 17.60
C LEU A 23 -20.87 5.91 16.52
N ALA A 24 -21.10 4.62 16.80
CA ALA A 24 -20.97 3.56 15.80
C ALA A 24 -21.94 3.75 14.62
N ARG A 25 -23.22 4.04 14.90
CA ARG A 25 -24.21 4.37 13.86
C ARG A 25 -23.79 5.59 13.03
N ARG A 26 -23.23 6.61 13.67
CA ARG A 26 -22.72 7.81 12.97
C ARG A 26 -21.53 7.47 12.08
N ALA A 27 -20.59 6.64 12.54
CA ALA A 27 -19.45 6.19 11.74
C ALA A 27 -19.91 5.45 10.48
N VAL A 28 -20.88 4.53 10.58
CA VAL A 28 -21.47 3.84 9.41
C VAL A 28 -22.07 4.85 8.41
N GLN A 29 -22.82 5.85 8.90
CA GLN A 29 -23.42 6.88 8.04
C GLN A 29 -22.37 7.73 7.31
N ILE A 30 -21.33 8.16 8.02
CA ILE A 30 -20.22 8.94 7.45
C ILE A 30 -19.48 8.10 6.41
N ALA A 31 -19.08 6.88 6.77
CA ALA A 31 -18.41 5.95 5.87
C ALA A 31 -19.22 5.67 4.61
N THR A 32 -20.54 5.47 4.74
CA THR A 32 -21.45 5.27 3.59
C THR A 32 -21.40 6.46 2.64
N ARG A 33 -21.47 7.68 3.18
CA ARG A 33 -21.48 8.91 2.39
C ARG A 33 -20.12 9.19 1.73
N MET A 34 -19.03 9.03 2.49
CA MET A 34 -17.68 9.20 1.96
C MET A 34 -17.34 8.14 0.90
N ALA A 35 -17.76 6.89 1.07
CA ALA A 35 -17.51 5.83 0.10
C ALA A 35 -18.30 5.99 -1.20
N LYS A 36 -19.40 6.77 -1.20
CA LYS A 36 -20.10 7.17 -2.42
C LYS A 36 -19.26 8.15 -3.23
N CYS A 37 -18.75 9.23 -2.62
CA CYS A 37 -18.01 10.30 -3.30
C CYS A 37 -16.72 10.67 -2.53
N PRO A 38 -15.67 9.84 -2.57
CA PRO A 38 -14.45 10.00 -1.79
C PRO A 38 -13.67 11.27 -2.18
N GLU A 39 -13.79 11.75 -3.42
CA GLU A 39 -13.10 12.97 -3.86
C GLU A 39 -13.81 14.27 -3.49
N ALA A 40 -15.04 14.19 -2.96
CA ALA A 40 -15.82 15.36 -2.58
C ALA A 40 -15.37 15.91 -1.21
N SER A 41 -15.63 17.18 -0.95
CA SER A 41 -15.39 17.77 0.37
C SER A 41 -16.36 17.18 1.40
N LEU A 42 -16.00 17.24 2.69
CA LEU A 42 -16.87 16.74 3.76
C LEU A 42 -18.27 17.38 3.75
N PRO A 43 -18.44 18.71 3.52
CA PRO A 43 -19.76 19.30 3.33
C PRO A 43 -20.57 18.67 2.18
N ALA A 44 -19.94 18.46 1.03
CA ALA A 44 -20.60 17.86 -0.13
C ALA A 44 -20.97 16.38 0.11
N GLN A 45 -20.09 15.60 0.75
CA GLN A 45 -20.37 14.22 1.16
C GLN A 45 -21.55 14.14 2.14
N MET A 46 -21.62 15.08 3.08
CA MET A 46 -22.66 15.09 4.10
C MET A 46 -24.00 15.64 3.60
N GLY A 47 -24.03 16.48 2.58
CA GLY A 47 -25.24 16.90 1.86
C GLY A 47 -26.30 17.66 2.70
N SER A 48 -26.07 17.88 4.00
CA SER A 48 -26.92 18.71 4.86
C SER A 48 -26.14 19.23 6.06
N ALA A 49 -26.54 20.39 6.59
CA ALA A 49 -25.90 20.99 7.75
C ALA A 49 -25.98 20.10 9.01
N THR A 50 -27.06 19.34 9.18
CA THR A 50 -27.22 18.42 10.32
C THR A 50 -26.29 17.22 10.21
N ALA A 51 -26.16 16.63 9.01
CA ALA A 51 -25.21 15.54 8.79
C ALA A 51 -23.76 16.02 8.94
N LEU A 52 -23.43 17.21 8.42
CA LEU A 52 -22.10 17.80 8.51
C LEU A 52 -21.70 18.09 9.96
N ARG A 53 -22.59 18.73 10.75
CA ARG A 53 -22.36 18.93 12.19
C ARG A 53 -22.16 17.60 12.92
N GLY A 54 -22.90 16.56 12.53
CA GLY A 54 -22.73 15.21 13.09
C GLY A 54 -21.36 14.59 12.75
N ALA A 55 -20.83 14.86 11.56
CA ALA A 55 -19.50 14.41 11.16
C ALA A 55 -18.40 15.13 11.94
N TYR A 56 -18.43 16.46 12.02
CA TYR A 56 -17.48 17.21 12.84
C TYR A 56 -17.53 16.79 14.31
N ARG A 57 -18.71 16.64 14.91
CA ARG A 57 -18.82 16.17 16.30
C ARG A 57 -18.20 14.79 16.52
N LEU A 58 -18.26 13.89 15.53
CA LEU A 58 -17.61 12.58 15.65
C LEU A 58 -16.09 12.71 15.53
N LEU A 59 -15.61 13.50 14.56
CA LEU A 59 -14.19 13.73 14.35
C LEU A 59 -13.55 14.47 15.53
N ASN A 60 -14.26 15.38 16.19
CA ASN A 60 -13.71 16.11 17.33
C ASN A 60 -13.87 15.34 18.66
N HIS A 61 -14.41 14.10 18.63
CA HIS A 61 -14.68 13.33 19.84
C HIS A 61 -13.42 12.63 20.35
N PRO A 62 -12.97 12.87 21.60
CA PRO A 62 -11.70 12.34 22.11
C PRO A 62 -11.69 10.81 22.21
N GLY A 63 -12.84 10.19 22.46
CA GLY A 63 -13.00 8.72 22.46
C GLY A 63 -13.03 8.07 21.08
N VAL A 64 -12.94 8.84 19.99
CA VAL A 64 -12.83 8.31 18.63
C VAL A 64 -11.37 8.32 18.23
N THR A 65 -10.84 7.18 17.81
CA THR A 65 -9.43 7.03 17.41
C THR A 65 -9.33 6.37 16.04
N LEU A 66 -8.21 6.59 15.35
CA LEU A 66 -7.87 5.87 14.12
C LEU A 66 -7.95 4.35 14.32
N GLU A 67 -7.41 3.87 15.45
CA GLU A 67 -7.39 2.45 15.76
C GLU A 67 -8.81 1.88 15.92
N ALA A 68 -9.68 2.54 16.68
CA ALA A 68 -11.04 2.08 16.92
C ALA A 68 -11.89 2.10 15.64
N LEU A 69 -11.71 3.13 14.79
CA LEU A 69 -12.41 3.23 13.50
C LEU A 69 -11.97 2.17 12.50
N THR A 70 -10.68 1.84 12.45
CA THR A 70 -10.14 0.85 11.50
C THR A 70 -10.18 -0.59 12.02
N ALA A 71 -10.40 -0.81 13.32
CA ALA A 71 -10.37 -2.14 13.92
C ALA A 71 -11.27 -3.18 13.23
N PRO A 72 -12.55 -2.90 12.88
CA PRO A 72 -13.36 -3.88 12.18
C PRO A 72 -12.86 -4.19 10.77
N HIS A 73 -12.33 -3.18 10.06
CA HIS A 73 -11.72 -3.40 8.75
C HIS A 73 -10.49 -4.30 8.86
N ARG A 74 -9.58 -4.02 9.81
CA ARG A 74 -8.39 -4.86 10.06
C ARG A 74 -8.78 -6.30 10.41
N ARG A 75 -9.81 -6.48 11.26
CA ARG A 75 -10.32 -7.80 11.61
C ARG A 75 -10.81 -8.57 10.37
N LEU A 76 -11.63 -7.95 9.52
CA LEU A 76 -12.11 -8.56 8.28
C LEU A 76 -10.95 -8.93 7.34
N THR A 77 -9.95 -8.05 7.22
CA THR A 77 -8.76 -8.31 6.42
C THR A 77 -7.97 -9.51 6.95
N LEU A 78 -7.75 -9.60 8.28
CA LEU A 78 -7.02 -10.72 8.88
C LEU A 78 -7.83 -12.02 8.88
N GLU A 79 -9.16 -11.96 8.96
CA GLU A 79 -10.04 -13.11 8.76
C GLU A 79 -9.88 -13.67 7.34
N GLN A 80 -9.88 -12.81 6.31
CA GLN A 80 -9.63 -13.24 4.93
C GLN A 80 -8.20 -13.77 4.74
N ALA A 81 -7.20 -13.13 5.34
CA ALA A 81 -5.80 -13.57 5.28
C ALA A 81 -5.55 -14.92 5.98
N ARG A 82 -6.51 -15.38 6.81
CA ARG A 82 -6.49 -16.68 7.50
C ARG A 82 -7.45 -17.69 6.85
N ALA A 83 -8.20 -17.29 5.82
CA ALA A 83 -9.20 -18.15 5.23
C ALA A 83 -8.56 -19.35 4.52
N PRO A 84 -9.16 -20.55 4.64
CA PRO A 84 -8.73 -21.72 3.87
C PRO A 84 -8.65 -21.41 2.38
N GLY A 85 -7.59 -21.88 1.71
CA GLY A 85 -7.31 -21.58 0.31
C GLY A 85 -6.41 -20.36 0.07
N THR A 86 -6.08 -19.58 1.11
CA THR A 86 -5.11 -18.48 1.03
C THR A 86 -3.72 -18.97 1.44
N ALA A 87 -2.96 -19.58 0.53
CA ALA A 87 -1.65 -20.15 0.87
C ALA A 87 -0.59 -19.09 1.21
N VAL A 88 -0.61 -17.92 0.56
CA VAL A 88 0.36 -16.85 0.77
C VAL A 88 -0.33 -15.50 0.89
N VAL A 89 0.09 -14.70 1.88
CA VAL A 89 -0.32 -13.30 2.04
C VAL A 89 0.94 -12.44 2.13
N LEU A 90 1.07 -11.51 1.19
CA LEU A 90 2.08 -10.45 1.25
C LEU A 90 1.55 -9.30 2.11
N LEU A 91 2.28 -8.97 3.17
CA LEU A 91 2.08 -7.80 4.01
C LEU A 91 2.93 -6.68 3.43
N VAL A 92 2.37 -5.98 2.45
CA VAL A 92 3.07 -4.93 1.73
C VAL A 92 2.98 -3.63 2.52
N GLU A 93 4.11 -3.03 2.87
CA GLU A 93 4.14 -1.84 3.71
C GLU A 93 5.08 -0.74 3.23
N ASP A 94 4.67 0.50 3.50
CA ASP A 94 5.38 1.72 3.11
C ASP A 94 4.90 2.90 3.97
N THR A 95 5.68 3.98 3.99
CA THR A 95 5.37 5.23 4.70
C THR A 95 5.15 6.37 3.71
N THR A 96 4.11 7.18 3.92
CA THR A 96 3.90 8.41 3.16
C THR A 96 3.76 9.61 4.08
N GLU A 97 4.27 10.77 3.65
CA GLU A 97 3.98 12.05 4.29
C GLU A 97 2.63 12.55 3.79
N LEU A 98 1.74 13.00 4.66
CA LEU A 98 0.52 13.72 4.31
C LEU A 98 0.81 15.21 4.47
N ASP A 99 0.83 15.94 3.35
CA ASP A 99 1.24 17.34 3.31
C ASP A 99 0.05 18.28 3.56
N TYR A 100 0.15 19.06 4.64
CA TYR A 100 -0.84 20.05 5.03
C TYR A 100 -0.25 21.46 5.09
N SER A 101 0.90 21.69 4.46
CA SER A 101 1.64 22.97 4.53
C SER A 101 0.85 24.16 3.99
N ALA A 102 -0.13 23.92 3.12
CA ALA A 102 -1.03 24.94 2.59
C ALA A 102 -2.18 25.33 3.54
N HIS A 103 -2.31 24.68 4.71
CA HIS A 103 -3.38 24.93 5.69
C HIS A 103 -2.80 25.59 6.94
N GLU A 104 -2.44 26.87 6.83
CA GLU A 104 -1.70 27.63 7.85
C GLU A 104 -2.36 27.66 9.24
N HIS A 105 -3.68 27.50 9.29
CA HIS A 105 -4.45 27.48 10.54
C HIS A 105 -4.58 26.09 11.18
N THR A 106 -4.10 25.03 10.51
CA THR A 106 -4.18 23.67 11.05
C THR A 106 -3.12 23.46 12.11
N THR A 107 -3.56 23.15 13.32
CA THR A 107 -2.70 22.90 14.47
C THR A 107 -2.43 21.40 14.67
N GLY A 108 -1.54 21.05 15.59
CA GLY A 108 -1.23 19.65 15.89
C GLY A 108 -0.43 18.91 14.81
N LEU A 109 0.14 19.59 13.82
CA LEU A 109 0.98 18.97 12.79
C LEU A 109 2.45 18.86 13.23
N GLY A 110 3.23 18.05 12.52
CA GLY A 110 4.69 17.95 12.70
C GLY A 110 5.45 18.29 11.41
N PRO A 111 6.76 18.61 11.48
CA PRO A 111 7.54 18.95 10.30
C PRO A 111 7.66 17.77 9.33
N ILE A 112 7.56 18.04 8.03
CA ILE A 112 7.73 17.06 6.93
C ILE A 112 8.64 17.62 5.83
N GLY A 113 9.16 16.74 4.97
CA GLY A 113 10.05 17.13 3.88
C GLY A 113 11.32 17.87 4.32
N LEU A 114 11.85 18.68 3.42
CA LEU A 114 12.89 19.68 3.69
C LEU A 114 12.17 21.04 3.84
N HIS A 115 12.60 21.90 4.78
CA HIS A 115 12.03 23.23 5.11
C HIS A 115 10.84 23.26 6.11
N HIS A 116 9.97 24.29 5.99
CA HIS A 116 8.84 24.62 6.87
C HIS A 116 7.59 23.75 6.66
N GLY A 117 7.68 22.65 5.90
CA GLY A 117 6.53 21.80 5.61
C GLY A 117 5.89 21.23 6.88
N GLN A 118 4.57 21.18 6.94
CA GLN A 118 3.81 20.66 8.09
C GLN A 118 2.87 19.55 7.66
N GLY A 119 2.83 18.48 8.44
CA GLY A 119 1.97 17.34 8.13
C GLY A 119 2.08 16.16 9.08
N LEU A 120 1.73 14.98 8.57
CA LEU A 120 1.69 13.72 9.30
C LEU A 120 2.46 12.64 8.53
N LEU A 121 3.07 11.69 9.24
CA LEU A 121 3.56 10.45 8.62
C LEU A 121 2.53 9.36 8.80
N LEU A 122 2.10 8.74 7.71
CA LEU A 122 1.25 7.56 7.73
C LEU A 122 2.05 6.35 7.27
N HIS A 123 2.20 5.36 8.14
CA HIS A 123 2.74 4.05 7.83
C HIS A 123 1.59 3.06 7.72
N SER A 124 1.48 2.37 6.59
CA SER A 124 0.38 1.46 6.30
C SER A 124 0.89 0.11 5.82
N THR A 125 0.19 -0.95 6.22
CA THR A 125 0.46 -2.33 5.79
C THR A 125 -0.80 -2.91 5.17
N LEU A 126 -0.71 -3.29 3.90
CA LEU A 126 -1.78 -3.92 3.14
C LEU A 126 -1.55 -5.44 3.06
N ALA A 127 -2.59 -6.22 3.29
CA ALA A 127 -2.58 -7.64 3.00
C ALA A 127 -2.96 -7.88 1.53
N VAL A 128 -2.10 -8.56 0.80
CA VAL A 128 -2.21 -8.79 -0.64
C VAL A 128 -1.97 -10.25 -0.95
N VAL A 129 -2.87 -10.89 -1.69
CA VAL A 129 -2.62 -12.20 -2.32
C VAL A 129 -1.80 -11.96 -3.59
N PRO A 130 -0.65 -12.63 -3.80
CA PRO A 130 0.25 -12.32 -4.91
C PRO A 130 -0.26 -12.79 -6.28
N ASP A 131 -1.01 -13.91 -6.33
CA ASP A 131 -1.48 -14.51 -7.57
C ASP A 131 -2.89 -15.14 -7.45
N PRO A 132 -3.89 -14.69 -8.24
CA PRO A 132 -3.87 -13.42 -8.94
C PRO A 132 -3.74 -12.27 -7.93
N ARG A 133 -3.00 -11.22 -8.31
CA ARG A 133 -2.76 -10.08 -7.40
C ARG A 133 -4.07 -9.45 -6.93
N HIS A 134 -4.32 -9.49 -5.62
CA HIS A 134 -5.54 -8.96 -5.03
C HIS A 134 -5.33 -8.38 -3.63
N VAL A 135 -5.84 -7.17 -3.38
CA VAL A 135 -5.80 -6.53 -2.06
C VAL A 135 -6.94 -7.01 -1.15
N LEU A 136 -6.60 -7.73 -0.07
CA LEU A 136 -7.56 -8.15 0.97
C LEU A 136 -7.98 -6.97 1.85
N GLY A 137 -7.03 -6.11 2.19
CA GLY A 137 -7.30 -4.83 2.85
C GLY A 137 -6.17 -4.35 3.75
N LEU A 138 -6.49 -3.50 4.73
CA LEU A 138 -5.51 -2.94 5.67
C LEU A 138 -5.27 -3.92 6.83
N ALA A 139 -4.01 -4.30 7.04
CA ALA A 139 -3.58 -5.09 8.19
C ALA A 139 -3.15 -4.21 9.37
N SER A 140 -2.50 -3.07 9.11
CA SER A 140 -2.05 -2.11 10.13
C SER A 140 -1.97 -0.69 9.57
N ALA A 141 -2.18 0.31 10.41
CA ALA A 141 -1.91 1.72 10.12
C ALA A 141 -1.44 2.44 11.37
N GLN A 142 -0.39 3.25 11.23
CA GLN A 142 0.20 4.04 12.30
C GLN A 142 0.43 5.47 11.82
N VAL A 143 0.12 6.45 12.66
CA VAL A 143 0.39 7.86 12.36
C VAL A 143 1.40 8.42 13.34
N ILE A 144 2.41 9.11 12.82
CA ILE A 144 3.43 9.79 13.62
C ILE A 144 3.45 11.27 13.28
N ARG A 145 3.58 12.08 14.33
CA ARG A 145 3.95 13.50 14.24
C ARG A 145 5.43 13.60 14.53
N ARG A 146 6.20 14.12 13.58
CA ARG A 146 7.59 14.48 13.88
C ARG A 146 7.57 15.60 14.91
N VAL A 147 8.59 15.64 15.76
CA VAL A 147 8.81 16.73 16.70
C VAL A 147 9.90 17.61 16.13
N ALA A 148 9.67 18.93 16.09
CA ALA A 148 10.69 19.89 15.64
C ALA A 148 11.95 19.77 16.51
N ARG A 149 13.11 19.61 15.87
CA ARG A 149 14.39 19.61 16.58
C ARG A 149 14.85 21.05 16.80
N HIS A 150 14.88 21.52 18.04
CA HIS A 150 15.54 22.78 18.39
C HIS A 150 17.03 22.53 18.62
N GLY A 151 17.89 23.14 17.79
CA GLY A 151 19.35 23.14 17.93
C GLY A 151 20.13 22.34 16.86
N SER A 152 21.39 22.74 16.64
CA SER A 152 22.31 22.25 15.59
C SER A 152 22.86 20.83 15.79
N LYS A 153 22.51 20.15 16.89
CA LYS A 153 22.98 18.78 17.13
C LYS A 153 22.20 17.83 16.24
N LYS A 154 22.80 17.44 15.11
CA LYS A 154 22.39 16.30 14.29
C LYS A 154 22.09 15.14 15.23
N GLY A 155 20.81 14.79 15.39
CA GLY A 155 20.43 13.65 16.22
C GLY A 155 21.20 12.43 15.74
N THR A 156 21.87 11.74 16.67
CA THR A 156 22.62 10.54 16.30
C THR A 156 21.66 9.54 15.64
N GLN A 157 22.12 8.78 14.65
CA GLN A 157 21.33 7.68 14.07
C GLN A 157 20.75 6.80 15.19
N ARG A 158 21.52 6.55 16.25
CA ARG A 158 21.07 5.85 17.48
C ARG A 158 19.81 6.42 18.13
N GLY A 159 19.66 7.74 18.18
CA GLY A 159 18.46 8.38 18.72
C GLY A 159 17.23 8.19 17.82
N TRP A 160 17.43 8.18 16.50
CA TRP A 160 16.35 7.94 15.54
C TRP A 160 15.83 6.49 15.61
N TRP A 161 16.71 5.49 15.69
CA TRP A 161 16.32 4.07 15.83
C TRP A 161 15.43 3.78 17.04
N ARG A 162 15.51 4.60 18.09
CA ARG A 162 14.67 4.47 19.30
C ARG A 162 13.40 5.32 19.26
N SER A 163 13.26 6.18 18.27
CA SER A 163 12.08 7.03 18.11
C SER A 163 10.89 6.22 17.62
N PRO A 164 9.65 6.72 17.79
CA PRO A 164 8.49 6.13 17.14
C PRO A 164 8.68 5.93 15.63
N GLU A 165 9.28 6.89 14.93
CA GLU A 165 9.52 6.80 13.47
C GLU A 165 10.49 5.68 13.10
N GLY A 166 11.56 5.51 13.87
CA GLY A 166 12.55 4.45 13.64
C GLY A 166 12.02 3.03 13.91
N ARG A 167 10.92 2.90 14.66
CA ARG A 167 10.29 1.62 15.03
C ARG A 167 9.01 1.31 14.24
N LEU A 168 8.63 2.12 13.26
CA LEU A 168 7.40 1.96 12.48
C LEU A 168 7.22 0.53 11.93
N TRP A 169 8.26 0.00 11.29
CA TRP A 169 8.26 -1.34 10.69
C TRP A 169 8.11 -2.44 11.74
N GLU A 170 8.85 -2.36 12.85
CA GLU A 170 8.78 -3.32 13.96
C GLU A 170 7.39 -3.31 14.61
N ALA A 171 6.89 -2.12 14.93
CA ALA A 171 5.56 -1.93 15.52
C ALA A 171 4.46 -2.39 14.56
N SER A 172 4.66 -2.21 13.26
CA SER A 172 3.75 -2.72 12.23
C SER A 172 3.69 -4.25 12.25
N ALA A 173 4.86 -4.90 12.22
CA ALA A 173 4.94 -6.35 12.33
C ALA A 173 4.25 -6.85 13.60
N GLN A 174 4.50 -6.24 14.76
CA GLN A 174 3.83 -6.60 16.02
C GLN A 174 2.31 -6.44 15.95
N ALA A 175 1.82 -5.30 15.43
CA ALA A 175 0.40 -4.99 15.33
C ALA A 175 -0.38 -5.95 14.42
N VAL A 176 0.26 -6.49 13.38
CA VAL A 176 -0.37 -7.50 12.50
C VAL A 176 -0.50 -8.87 13.20
N GLY A 177 0.36 -9.18 14.16
CA GLY A 177 0.35 -10.46 14.89
C GLY A 177 0.97 -11.62 14.10
N ARG A 178 0.53 -12.85 14.40
CA ARG A 178 1.06 -14.10 13.82
C ARG A 178 0.13 -14.68 12.74
N PRO A 179 0.68 -15.40 11.74
CA PRO A 179 -0.12 -16.25 10.85
C PRO A 179 -0.75 -17.40 11.65
N PRO A 180 -1.82 -18.03 11.13
CA PRO A 180 -2.47 -19.16 11.79
C PRO A 180 -1.56 -20.39 11.78
N SER A 181 -1.28 -20.95 12.97
CA SER A 181 -0.44 -22.15 13.12
C SER A 181 -1.08 -23.37 12.46
N GLY A 182 -0.30 -24.16 11.73
CA GLY A 182 -0.75 -25.43 11.14
C GLY A 182 -1.68 -25.32 9.93
N ALA A 183 -1.99 -24.11 9.45
CA ALA A 183 -2.91 -23.90 8.33
C ALA A 183 -2.25 -23.90 6.94
N GLY A 184 -0.93 -24.07 6.86
CA GLY A 184 -0.16 -23.96 5.60
C GLY A 184 -0.16 -22.56 5.00
N ILE A 185 -0.49 -21.53 5.79
CA ILE A 185 -0.56 -20.13 5.35
C ILE A 185 0.75 -19.41 5.68
N THR A 186 1.39 -18.85 4.66
CA THR A 186 2.64 -18.10 4.79
C THR A 186 2.36 -16.61 4.72
N TRP A 187 2.77 -15.87 5.74
CA TRP A 187 2.74 -14.40 5.72
C TRP A 187 4.15 -13.85 5.47
N VAL A 188 4.27 -12.97 4.47
CA VAL A 188 5.56 -12.39 4.03
C VAL A 188 5.46 -10.88 4.05
N HIS A 189 6.26 -10.22 4.89
CA HIS A 189 6.41 -8.77 4.84
C HIS A 189 7.21 -8.35 3.61
N VAL A 190 6.67 -7.42 2.82
CA VAL A 190 7.30 -6.93 1.58
C VAL A 190 7.46 -5.41 1.62
N SER A 191 8.69 -4.94 1.62
CA SER A 191 9.00 -3.55 1.97
C SER A 191 10.23 -3.00 1.26
N ASP A 192 10.33 -1.68 1.20
CA ASP A 192 11.38 -0.98 0.47
C ASP A 192 12.70 -0.86 1.27
N ARG A 193 13.66 -0.11 0.74
CA ARG A 193 14.98 0.11 1.37
C ARG A 193 14.93 0.73 2.77
N GLY A 194 13.86 1.45 3.11
CA GLY A 194 13.67 2.06 4.44
C GLY A 194 13.46 1.02 5.54
N SER A 195 13.04 -0.19 5.17
CA SER A 195 12.81 -1.32 6.07
C SER A 195 14.04 -2.18 6.34
N ASP A 196 15.21 -1.87 5.75
CA ASP A 196 16.46 -2.57 6.01
C ASP A 196 16.97 -2.27 7.44
N VAL A 197 16.33 -2.94 8.40
CA VAL A 197 16.41 -2.78 9.86
C VAL A 197 16.44 -4.19 10.45
N PHE A 198 17.44 -4.47 11.30
CA PHE A 198 17.68 -5.85 11.78
C PHE A 198 16.61 -6.30 12.77
N GLU A 199 16.21 -5.41 13.67
CA GLU A 199 15.17 -5.55 14.67
C GLU A 199 13.83 -5.94 14.05
N TYR A 200 13.49 -5.30 12.94
CA TYR A 200 12.30 -5.60 12.16
C TYR A 200 12.35 -7.01 11.55
N MET A 201 13.47 -7.38 10.90
CA MET A 201 13.66 -8.73 10.37
C MET A 201 13.61 -9.80 11.47
N ALA A 202 14.23 -9.55 12.62
CA ALA A 202 14.19 -10.43 13.78
C ALA A 202 12.75 -10.60 14.32
N THR A 203 12.03 -9.48 14.48
CA THR A 203 10.64 -9.46 14.94
C THR A 203 9.71 -10.22 14.00
N CYS A 204 9.91 -10.09 12.68
CA CYS A 204 9.16 -10.89 11.71
C CYS A 204 9.35 -12.39 11.98
N ARG A 205 10.59 -12.85 12.16
CA ARG A 205 10.89 -14.26 12.44
C ARG A 205 10.34 -14.74 13.78
N GLU A 206 10.47 -13.94 14.84
CA GLU A 206 9.95 -14.27 16.18
C GLU A 206 8.41 -14.41 16.20
N LEU A 207 7.73 -13.77 15.25
CA LEU A 207 6.29 -13.83 15.04
C LEU A 207 5.89 -14.82 13.94
N ASP A 208 6.77 -15.76 13.58
CA ASP A 208 6.56 -16.80 12.55
C ASP A 208 6.20 -16.24 11.17
N LYS A 209 6.70 -15.05 10.84
CA LYS A 209 6.51 -14.41 9.53
C LYS A 209 7.81 -14.38 8.76
N HIS A 210 7.66 -14.40 7.45
CA HIS A 210 8.75 -14.14 6.53
C HIS A 210 8.87 -12.64 6.24
N PHE A 211 10.05 -12.24 5.74
CA PHE A 211 10.30 -10.93 5.16
C PHE A 211 10.97 -11.10 3.79
N LEU A 212 10.74 -10.11 2.92
CA LEU A 212 11.33 -9.89 1.61
C LEU A 212 11.49 -8.39 1.41
N LEU A 213 12.70 -7.87 1.63
CA LEU A 213 12.97 -6.44 1.63
C LEU A 213 14.16 -6.06 0.76
N ARG A 214 14.22 -4.81 0.33
CA ARG A 214 15.38 -4.31 -0.43
C ARG A 214 16.49 -3.85 0.51
N ALA A 215 17.69 -4.36 0.29
CA ALA A 215 18.88 -3.93 1.01
C ALA A 215 19.21 -2.46 0.73
N SER A 216 19.63 -1.74 1.76
CA SER A 216 20.16 -0.38 1.70
C SER A 216 21.55 -0.27 2.30
N ARG A 217 21.90 -1.18 3.22
CA ARG A 217 23.18 -1.16 3.96
C ARG A 217 24.08 -2.29 3.49
N ASN A 218 25.35 -1.95 3.35
CA ASN A 218 26.41 -2.94 3.18
C ASN A 218 26.76 -3.57 4.53
N ARG A 219 25.88 -4.44 5.03
CA ARG A 219 26.02 -5.08 6.35
C ARG A 219 27.23 -6.01 6.35
N ARG A 220 27.98 -6.02 7.44
CA ARG A 220 29.02 -7.03 7.64
C ARG A 220 28.36 -8.40 7.80
N LEU A 221 28.86 -9.39 7.07
CA LEU A 221 28.46 -10.79 7.15
C LEU A 221 29.42 -11.52 8.10
N TYR A 222 28.89 -12.44 8.89
CA TYR A 222 29.68 -13.20 9.88
C TYR A 222 29.55 -14.68 9.60
N TRP A 223 30.48 -15.19 8.80
CA TRP A 223 30.53 -16.60 8.44
C TRP A 223 31.13 -17.43 9.57
N PRO A 224 30.66 -18.67 9.79
CA PRO A 224 31.39 -19.65 10.57
C PRO A 224 32.82 -19.85 10.02
N PRO A 225 33.83 -20.08 10.86
CA PRO A 225 35.22 -20.26 10.41
C PRO A 225 35.42 -21.34 9.35
N GLU A 226 34.58 -22.38 9.37
CA GLU A 226 34.57 -23.50 8.43
C GLU A 226 33.93 -23.17 7.06
N ASP A 227 33.22 -22.05 6.94
CA ASP A 227 32.61 -21.63 5.69
C ASP A 227 33.67 -21.02 4.76
N PRO A 228 33.85 -21.51 3.51
CA PRO A 228 34.85 -20.96 2.58
C PRO A 228 34.71 -19.46 2.32
N ARG A 229 33.51 -18.89 2.54
CA ARG A 229 33.23 -17.46 2.39
C ARG A 229 33.84 -16.61 3.51
N ALA A 230 34.21 -17.22 4.64
CA ALA A 230 34.82 -16.51 5.77
C ALA A 230 36.10 -15.77 5.38
N THR A 231 36.88 -16.29 4.42
CA THR A 231 38.15 -15.71 3.95
C THR A 231 38.02 -14.92 2.65
N GLN A 232 36.86 -14.93 1.99
CA GLN A 232 36.64 -14.21 0.73
C GLN A 232 36.39 -12.72 1.00
N ALA A 233 37.15 -11.84 0.34
CA ALA A 233 37.09 -10.40 0.58
C ALA A 233 35.73 -9.80 0.19
N GLU A 234 35.19 -10.24 -0.95
CA GLU A 234 33.88 -9.87 -1.49
C GLU A 234 32.72 -10.40 -0.64
N ALA A 235 32.92 -11.48 0.13
CA ALA A 235 31.89 -12.06 0.98
C ALA A 235 31.80 -11.41 2.37
N GLN A 236 32.62 -10.40 2.68
CA GLN A 236 32.63 -9.77 4.00
C GLN A 236 31.45 -8.81 4.22
N TYR A 237 30.89 -8.27 3.14
CA TYR A 237 29.77 -7.32 3.20
C TYR A 237 28.66 -7.67 2.22
N LEU A 238 27.42 -7.45 2.64
CA LEU A 238 26.21 -7.95 1.97
C LEU A 238 26.03 -7.51 0.52
N LEU A 239 26.20 -6.21 0.23
CA LEU A 239 26.02 -5.69 -1.13
C LEU A 239 27.16 -6.10 -2.05
N ASP A 240 28.38 -6.16 -1.52
CA ASP A 240 29.55 -6.61 -2.28
C ASP A 240 29.42 -8.09 -2.63
N TYR A 241 29.02 -8.90 -1.64
CA TYR A 241 28.77 -10.33 -1.84
C TYR A 241 27.66 -10.56 -2.85
N ALA A 242 26.53 -9.84 -2.72
CA ALA A 242 25.42 -9.96 -3.67
C ALA A 242 25.85 -9.66 -5.11
N ARG A 243 26.78 -8.71 -5.30
CA ARG A 243 27.29 -8.30 -6.62
C ARG A 243 28.34 -9.25 -7.17
N SER A 244 29.06 -9.98 -6.32
CA SER A 244 30.03 -11.00 -6.75
C SER A 244 29.37 -12.34 -7.10
N LEU A 245 28.10 -12.56 -6.72
CA LEU A 245 27.38 -13.78 -7.09
C LEU A 245 27.35 -13.97 -8.61
N PRO A 246 27.53 -15.21 -9.09
CA PRO A 246 27.53 -15.49 -10.52
C PRO A 246 26.15 -15.18 -11.09
N ALA A 247 26.14 -14.33 -12.11
CA ALA A 247 24.97 -14.11 -12.93
C ALA A 247 24.55 -15.42 -13.58
N ARG A 248 23.24 -15.62 -13.72
CA ARG A 248 22.68 -16.73 -14.51
C ARG A 248 22.01 -16.17 -15.76
N PRO A 249 22.79 -15.72 -16.76
CA PRO A 249 22.28 -15.01 -17.94
C PRO A 249 21.36 -15.87 -18.81
N GLU A 250 21.39 -17.19 -18.67
CA GLU A 250 20.43 -18.12 -19.27
C GLU A 250 19.00 -17.87 -18.78
N TYR A 251 18.83 -17.17 -17.66
CA TYR A 251 17.53 -16.83 -17.07
C TYR A 251 17.32 -15.31 -17.11
N ARG A 252 16.70 -14.85 -18.19
CA ARG A 252 16.20 -13.47 -18.32
C ARG A 252 14.74 -13.41 -17.89
N ALA A 253 14.40 -12.38 -17.13
CA ALA A 253 13.02 -12.07 -16.79
C ALA A 253 12.66 -10.66 -17.24
N THR A 254 11.38 -10.45 -17.52
CA THR A 254 10.85 -9.13 -17.87
C THR A 254 10.19 -8.51 -16.65
N ILE A 255 10.58 -7.29 -16.30
CA ILE A 255 9.85 -6.48 -15.33
C ILE A 255 9.18 -5.29 -16.03
N GLN A 256 7.93 -5.03 -15.66
CA GLN A 256 7.15 -3.91 -16.17
C GLN A 256 7.44 -2.67 -15.34
N VAL A 257 8.26 -1.75 -15.85
CA VAL A 257 8.62 -0.53 -15.14
C VAL A 257 7.53 0.50 -15.37
N SER A 258 6.89 0.95 -14.29
CA SER A 258 5.89 2.01 -14.37
C SER A 258 6.53 3.38 -14.61
N ALA A 259 5.86 4.20 -15.43
CA ALA A 259 6.22 5.58 -15.65
C ALA A 259 6.21 6.37 -14.34
N ARG A 260 7.22 7.22 -14.16
CA ARG A 260 7.30 8.17 -13.05
C ARG A 260 7.32 9.57 -13.64
N ARG A 261 6.24 10.33 -13.45
CA ARG A 261 6.21 11.76 -13.78
C ARG A 261 6.78 12.56 -12.61
N THR A 262 7.51 13.62 -12.92
CA THR A 262 7.87 14.64 -11.92
C THR A 262 6.60 15.23 -11.32
N ARG A 263 6.58 15.46 -10.00
CA ARG A 263 5.59 16.37 -9.41
C ARG A 263 5.88 17.76 -9.96
N PRO A 264 4.88 18.56 -10.38
CA PRO A 264 5.09 19.98 -10.59
C PRO A 264 5.64 20.57 -9.30
N HIS A 265 6.68 21.41 -9.42
CA HIS A 265 7.10 22.25 -8.30
C HIS A 265 5.87 23.04 -7.80
N HIS A 266 5.69 23.12 -6.48
CA HIS A 266 4.78 24.11 -5.92
C HIS A 266 5.26 25.50 -6.35
N PRO A 267 4.37 26.38 -6.84
CA PRO A 267 4.73 27.75 -7.14
C PRO A 267 5.17 28.43 -5.84
N GLY A 268 6.48 28.67 -5.69
CA GLY A 268 7.10 29.26 -4.49
C GLY A 268 8.38 28.57 -4.00
N GLY A 269 8.69 27.35 -4.44
CA GLY A 269 9.93 26.66 -4.07
C GLY A 269 11.09 26.98 -5.03
N THR A 270 12.21 27.51 -4.52
CA THR A 270 13.44 27.67 -5.31
C THR A 270 13.93 26.32 -5.87
N PRO A 271 14.39 26.25 -7.13
CA PRO A 271 14.94 25.01 -7.70
C PRO A 271 16.19 24.56 -6.91
N HIS A 272 16.24 23.30 -6.49
CA HIS A 272 17.41 22.74 -5.83
C HIS A 272 18.38 22.16 -6.89
N PRO A 273 19.71 22.37 -6.81
CA PRO A 273 20.67 21.89 -7.81
C PRO A 273 20.99 20.39 -7.72
N THR A 274 20.44 19.67 -6.74
CA THR A 274 20.70 18.23 -6.59
C THR A 274 19.76 17.42 -7.46
N ARG A 275 20.34 16.58 -8.33
CA ARG A 275 19.64 15.57 -9.14
C ARG A 275 18.55 14.91 -8.28
N PRO A 276 17.27 14.95 -8.67
CA PRO A 276 16.20 14.37 -7.86
C PRO A 276 16.55 12.91 -7.58
N ALA A 277 16.37 12.45 -6.33
CA ALA A 277 16.65 11.07 -5.94
C ALA A 277 15.92 10.02 -6.81
N HIS A 278 14.90 10.48 -7.55
CA HIS A 278 14.07 9.73 -8.46
C HIS A 278 13.75 10.60 -9.70
N PRO A 279 14.57 10.57 -10.76
CA PRO A 279 14.27 11.30 -11.99
C PRO A 279 12.97 10.81 -12.65
N PRO A 280 12.33 11.65 -13.48
CA PRO A 280 11.22 11.20 -14.30
C PRO A 280 11.71 10.08 -15.24
N ARG A 281 10.87 9.06 -15.45
CA ARG A 281 11.14 7.96 -16.37
C ARG A 281 9.87 7.53 -17.07
N LEU A 282 10.01 7.02 -18.30
CA LEU A 282 8.89 6.47 -19.05
C LEU A 282 8.55 5.06 -18.56
N ALA A 283 7.34 4.61 -18.87
CA ALA A 283 7.00 3.21 -18.70
C ALA A 283 7.77 2.41 -19.74
N ARG A 284 8.37 1.30 -19.34
CA ARG A 284 9.14 0.43 -20.24
C ARG A 284 9.21 -0.99 -19.72
N GLU A 285 9.46 -1.92 -20.62
CA GLU A 285 9.88 -3.26 -20.25
C GLU A 285 11.39 -3.25 -20.00
N ALA A 286 11.82 -3.83 -18.89
CA ALA A 286 13.24 -4.02 -18.60
C ALA A 286 13.56 -5.51 -18.57
N GLN A 287 14.60 -5.90 -19.29
CA GLN A 287 15.17 -7.25 -19.23
C GLN A 287 16.13 -7.30 -18.06
N VAL A 288 15.88 -8.21 -17.12
CA VAL A 288 16.71 -8.39 -15.94
C VAL A 288 17.31 -9.78 -15.87
N VAL A 289 18.47 -9.87 -15.25
CA VAL A 289 19.14 -11.12 -14.87
C VAL A 289 19.11 -11.27 -13.36
N LEU A 290 19.24 -12.51 -12.90
CA LEU A 290 19.14 -12.88 -11.49
C LEU A 290 20.43 -13.58 -11.03
N ALA A 291 20.80 -13.35 -9.77
CA ALA A 291 21.81 -14.10 -9.05
C ALA A 291 21.36 -14.25 -7.60
N TRP A 292 21.59 -15.42 -6.99
CA TRP A 292 21.21 -15.66 -5.60
C TRP A 292 22.23 -16.54 -4.89
N THR A 293 22.20 -16.49 -3.57
CA THR A 293 23.09 -17.24 -2.70
C THR A 293 22.79 -18.74 -2.79
N ALA A 294 23.81 -19.59 -2.95
CA ALA A 294 23.63 -21.04 -3.00
C ALA A 294 23.23 -21.65 -1.64
N THR A 295 23.66 -21.02 -0.56
CA THR A 295 23.34 -21.38 0.83
C THR A 295 22.98 -20.10 1.59
N PRO A 296 22.19 -20.18 2.67
CA PRO A 296 21.80 -19.00 3.41
C PRO A 296 23.01 -18.27 4.00
N VAL A 297 22.81 -16.96 4.19
CA VAL A 297 23.76 -16.01 4.75
C VAL A 297 23.38 -15.70 6.19
N PRO A 298 24.31 -15.81 7.15
CA PRO A 298 24.08 -15.41 8.53
C PRO A 298 24.02 -13.89 8.64
N LEU A 299 22.89 -13.38 9.15
CA LEU A 299 22.69 -11.98 9.49
C LEU A 299 22.72 -11.80 11.00
N ALA A 300 23.46 -10.80 11.45
CA ALA A 300 23.55 -10.41 12.85
C ALA A 300 23.36 -8.90 13.02
N ALA A 301 22.97 -8.50 14.24
CA ALA A 301 22.97 -7.11 14.63
C ALA A 301 24.37 -6.50 14.48
N SER A 302 24.44 -5.21 14.13
CA SER A 302 25.70 -4.48 14.17
C SER A 302 26.26 -4.48 15.61
N HIS A 303 27.59 -4.58 15.77
CA HIS A 303 28.23 -4.44 17.08
C HIS A 303 27.97 -3.07 17.72
N TYR A 304 27.72 -2.04 16.92
CA TYR A 304 27.31 -0.71 17.39
C TYR A 304 25.81 -0.59 17.73
N ALA A 305 25.00 -1.62 17.50
CA ALA A 305 23.59 -1.61 17.86
C ALA A 305 23.39 -1.60 19.40
N PRO A 306 22.24 -1.12 19.90
CA PRO A 306 21.89 -1.22 21.32
C PRO A 306 21.94 -2.66 21.86
N LYS A 307 22.17 -2.85 23.18
CA LYS A 307 22.24 -4.19 23.81
C LYS A 307 20.99 -5.03 23.56
N ALA A 308 19.80 -4.44 23.62
CA ALA A 308 18.54 -5.13 23.33
C ALA A 308 18.49 -5.69 21.90
N VAL A 309 19.02 -4.95 20.92
CA VAL A 309 19.06 -5.35 19.51
C VAL A 309 20.07 -6.48 19.28
N ARG A 310 21.21 -6.40 19.95
CA ARG A 310 22.22 -7.47 19.92
C ARG A 310 21.80 -8.73 20.69
N ALA A 311 20.72 -8.67 21.46
CA ALA A 311 20.18 -9.83 22.17
C ALA A 311 19.39 -10.76 21.23
N HIS A 312 18.92 -10.27 20.08
CA HIS A 312 18.35 -11.15 19.05
C HIS A 312 19.44 -12.08 18.51
N ALA A 313 19.11 -13.37 18.43
CA ALA A 313 20.00 -14.36 17.84
C ALA A 313 20.24 -14.05 16.36
N PRO A 314 21.47 -14.26 15.84
CA PRO A 314 21.70 -14.26 14.41
C PRO A 314 20.76 -15.22 13.70
N PHE A 315 20.37 -14.89 12.48
CA PHE A 315 19.51 -15.74 11.68
C PHE A 315 19.98 -15.82 10.24
N ASN A 316 19.62 -16.92 9.59
CA ASN A 316 19.90 -17.17 8.21
C ASN A 316 18.88 -16.46 7.30
N ALA A 317 19.39 -15.80 6.26
CA ALA A 317 18.62 -15.16 5.20
C ALA A 317 19.22 -15.48 3.83
N TRP A 318 18.44 -15.35 2.77
CA TRP A 318 18.88 -15.53 1.40
C TRP A 318 18.99 -14.17 0.72
N ILE A 319 19.93 -14.05 -0.20
CA ILE A 319 20.15 -12.82 -0.96
C ILE A 319 19.84 -13.10 -2.43
N LEU A 320 19.00 -12.24 -3.01
CA LEU A 320 18.65 -12.24 -4.42
C LEU A 320 19.03 -10.90 -5.04
N ARG A 321 19.91 -10.91 -6.03
CA ARG A 321 20.21 -9.76 -6.88
C ARG A 321 19.43 -9.89 -8.18
N VAL A 322 18.71 -8.83 -8.53
CA VAL A 322 18.00 -8.67 -9.81
C VAL A 322 18.48 -7.38 -10.43
N TRP A 323 19.04 -7.42 -11.63
CA TRP A 323 19.52 -6.21 -12.28
C TRP A 323 19.36 -6.22 -13.79
N GLU A 324 19.28 -5.03 -14.36
CA GLU A 324 19.29 -4.80 -15.79
C GLU A 324 20.74 -4.74 -16.27
N PRO A 325 21.20 -5.74 -17.05
CA PRO A 325 22.59 -5.77 -17.52
C PRO A 325 22.86 -4.68 -18.58
N ASP A 326 21.85 -4.41 -19.42
CA ASP A 326 21.95 -3.55 -20.59
C ASP A 326 20.88 -2.44 -20.52
N PRO A 327 21.00 -1.45 -19.61
CA PRO A 327 20.01 -0.39 -19.48
C PRO A 327 20.04 0.55 -20.70
N PRO A 328 18.90 1.17 -21.06
CA PRO A 328 18.88 2.23 -22.07
C PRO A 328 19.85 3.37 -21.70
N ALA A 329 20.51 3.97 -22.70
CA ALA A 329 21.61 4.91 -22.49
C ALA A 329 21.29 6.11 -21.56
N ASP A 330 20.03 6.54 -21.51
CA ASP A 330 19.58 7.70 -20.72
C ASP A 330 18.79 7.31 -19.45
N GLU A 331 18.74 6.01 -19.09
CA GLU A 331 17.98 5.51 -17.95
C GLU A 331 18.91 4.90 -16.89
N ASP A 332 18.66 5.19 -15.61
CA ASP A 332 19.40 4.56 -14.52
C ASP A 332 19.11 3.05 -14.49
N ALA A 333 20.16 2.24 -14.43
CA ALA A 333 20.05 0.79 -14.37
C ALA A 333 19.20 0.33 -13.17
N ILE A 334 18.35 -0.65 -13.41
CA ILE A 334 17.60 -1.27 -12.32
C ILE A 334 18.53 -2.24 -11.59
N GLU A 335 18.71 -2.07 -10.29
CA GLU A 335 19.36 -3.05 -9.42
C GLU A 335 18.58 -3.18 -8.11
N TRP A 336 18.07 -4.39 -7.84
CA TRP A 336 17.49 -4.78 -6.57
C TRP A 336 18.37 -5.84 -5.95
N ILE A 337 18.91 -5.55 -4.76
CA ILE A 337 19.47 -6.56 -3.87
C ILE A 337 18.42 -6.77 -2.79
N LEU A 338 17.80 -7.94 -2.80
CA LEU A 338 16.71 -8.33 -1.92
C LEU A 338 17.25 -9.28 -0.84
N ILE A 339 16.82 -9.04 0.40
CA ILE A 339 17.07 -9.90 1.55
C ILE A 339 15.76 -10.58 1.87
N THR A 340 15.76 -11.91 1.87
CA THR A 340 14.56 -12.71 2.12
C THR A 340 14.84 -13.77 3.18
N SER A 341 13.83 -14.05 4.00
CA SER A 341 13.86 -15.21 4.91
C SER A 341 13.38 -16.51 4.23
N LEU A 342 12.85 -16.41 3.01
CA LEU A 342 12.38 -17.55 2.23
C LEU A 342 13.57 -18.26 1.58
N PRO A 343 13.60 -19.59 1.54
CA PRO A 343 14.64 -20.31 0.82
C PRO A 343 14.63 -20.04 -0.69
N ILE A 344 15.82 -19.98 -1.27
CA ILE A 344 16.04 -19.86 -2.72
C ILE A 344 16.90 -21.03 -3.20
N HIS A 345 16.26 -22.15 -3.49
CA HIS A 345 16.93 -23.37 -3.97
C HIS A 345 16.93 -23.47 -5.49
N SER A 346 16.06 -22.73 -6.15
CA SER A 346 15.79 -22.85 -7.57
C SER A 346 15.60 -21.48 -8.24
N LEU A 347 15.57 -21.49 -9.58
CA LEU A 347 15.14 -20.33 -10.35
C LEU A 347 13.69 -19.94 -10.03
N GLU A 348 12.83 -20.92 -9.80
CA GLU A 348 11.42 -20.69 -9.48
C GLU A 348 11.28 -19.89 -8.18
N ASP A 349 12.07 -20.22 -7.15
CA ASP A 349 12.11 -19.44 -5.91
C ASP A 349 12.59 -18.01 -6.14
N ALA A 350 13.63 -17.82 -6.96
CA ALA A 350 14.17 -16.50 -7.26
C ALA A 350 13.16 -15.64 -8.03
N LEU A 351 12.47 -16.23 -9.02
CA LEU A 351 11.41 -15.57 -9.78
C LEU A 351 10.20 -15.26 -8.90
N ARG A 352 9.80 -16.17 -8.00
CA ARG A 352 8.75 -15.96 -7.01
C ARG A 352 9.06 -14.72 -6.16
N ASP A 353 10.23 -14.67 -5.55
CA ASP A 353 10.62 -13.56 -4.68
C ASP A 353 10.73 -12.24 -5.47
N MET A 354 11.27 -12.26 -6.69
CA MET A 354 11.25 -11.11 -7.59
C MET A 354 9.81 -10.63 -7.87
N GLN A 355 8.91 -11.54 -8.25
CA GLN A 355 7.52 -11.22 -8.57
C GLN A 355 6.76 -10.70 -7.34
N TRP A 356 6.95 -11.30 -6.17
CA TRP A 356 6.38 -10.84 -4.90
C TRP A 356 6.86 -9.43 -4.56
N TYR A 357 8.15 -9.13 -4.78
CA TYR A 357 8.68 -7.78 -4.58
C TYR A 357 8.02 -6.73 -5.49
N THR A 358 7.58 -7.10 -6.71
CA THR A 358 6.81 -6.18 -7.57
C THR A 358 5.43 -5.82 -7.02
N CYS A 359 4.90 -6.57 -6.05
CA CYS A 359 3.64 -6.22 -5.37
C CYS A 359 3.79 -4.98 -4.48
N ARG A 360 5.02 -4.56 -4.16
CA ARG A 360 5.30 -3.32 -3.43
C ARG A 360 4.66 -2.08 -4.07
N TRP A 361 4.54 -2.05 -5.40
CA TRP A 361 3.92 -0.93 -6.12
C TRP A 361 2.43 -0.72 -5.81
N VAL A 362 1.75 -1.71 -5.22
CA VAL A 362 0.38 -1.53 -4.72
C VAL A 362 0.31 -0.38 -3.71
N MET A 363 1.36 -0.14 -2.94
CA MET A 363 1.42 0.99 -2.00
C MET A 363 1.41 2.35 -2.70
N GLU A 364 1.99 2.45 -3.91
CA GLU A 364 1.97 3.71 -4.68
C GLU A 364 0.53 4.03 -5.13
N ASP A 365 -0.20 3.03 -5.61
CA ASP A 365 -1.62 3.16 -5.95
C ASP A 365 -2.46 3.50 -4.71
N TYR A 366 -2.22 2.83 -3.58
CA TYR A 366 -2.90 3.09 -2.31
C TYR A 366 -2.69 4.53 -1.82
N HIS A 367 -1.45 5.01 -1.80
CA HIS A 367 -1.16 6.41 -1.46
C HIS A 367 -1.83 7.37 -2.43
N GLN A 368 -1.93 7.02 -3.71
CA GLN A 368 -2.66 7.81 -4.69
C GLN A 368 -4.17 7.82 -4.44
N CYS A 369 -4.76 6.68 -4.06
CA CYS A 369 -6.15 6.57 -3.64
C CYS A 369 -6.44 7.42 -2.39
N LEU A 370 -5.52 7.50 -1.44
CA LEU A 370 -5.65 8.40 -0.28
C LEU A 370 -5.58 9.87 -0.69
N LYS A 371 -4.48 10.28 -1.32
CA LYS A 371 -4.16 11.70 -1.58
C LYS A 371 -4.98 12.31 -2.69
N THR A 372 -5.20 11.57 -3.78
CA THR A 372 -5.99 12.05 -4.92
C THR A 372 -7.43 11.58 -4.86
N GLY A 373 -7.65 10.31 -4.48
CA GLY A 373 -8.99 9.70 -4.46
C GLY A 373 -9.83 10.22 -3.31
N CYS A 374 -9.31 10.15 -2.09
CA CYS A 374 -9.97 10.62 -0.87
C CYS A 374 -9.65 12.08 -0.54
N ARG A 375 -8.74 12.71 -1.30
CA ARG A 375 -8.29 14.10 -1.15
C ARG A 375 -7.94 14.50 0.29
N VAL A 376 -7.31 13.59 1.04
CA VAL A 376 -7.02 13.81 2.47
C VAL A 376 -6.16 15.05 2.75
N GLU A 377 -5.26 15.41 1.82
CA GLU A 377 -4.40 16.61 1.91
C GLU A 377 -5.15 17.91 1.57
N ARG A 378 -6.40 17.85 1.10
CA ARG A 378 -7.27 19.02 0.88
C ARG A 378 -8.29 19.23 1.99
N SER A 379 -8.30 18.37 3.01
CA SER A 379 -9.14 18.56 4.18
C SER A 379 -8.88 19.92 4.82
N GLN A 380 -9.94 20.57 5.29
CA GLN A 380 -9.91 21.87 5.98
C GLN A 380 -10.18 21.71 7.49
N LEU A 381 -9.92 20.53 8.04
CA LEU A 381 -9.94 20.33 9.49
C LEU A 381 -8.75 21.08 10.09
N ASP A 382 -9.00 21.78 11.20
CA ASP A 382 -8.08 22.73 11.84
C ASP A 382 -7.21 22.09 12.94
N ASP A 383 -7.40 20.80 13.22
CA ASP A 383 -6.60 20.04 14.17
C ASP A 383 -6.09 18.71 13.58
N GLY A 384 -4.85 18.39 13.92
CA GLY A 384 -4.18 17.17 13.50
C GLY A 384 -4.86 15.89 13.99
N ASP A 385 -5.47 15.88 15.19
CA ASP A 385 -6.15 14.67 15.71
C ASP A 385 -7.42 14.41 14.91
N ASP A 386 -8.12 15.47 14.50
CA ASP A 386 -9.30 15.37 13.66
C ASP A 386 -8.93 14.85 12.25
N LEU A 387 -7.78 15.29 11.72
CA LEU A 387 -7.20 14.71 10.50
C LEU A 387 -6.85 13.22 10.68
N ILE A 388 -6.27 12.82 11.82
CA ILE A 388 -5.99 11.41 12.13
C ILE A 388 -7.29 10.59 12.19
N ARG A 389 -8.35 11.12 12.77
CA ARG A 389 -9.66 10.44 12.82
C ARG A 389 -10.32 10.38 11.44
N LEU A 390 -10.14 11.40 10.60
CA LEU A 390 -10.55 11.37 9.19
C LEU A 390 -9.85 10.23 8.42
N LEU A 391 -8.57 9.95 8.71
CA LEU A 391 -7.86 8.81 8.13
C LEU A 391 -8.51 7.47 8.51
N GLY A 392 -9.17 7.39 9.66
CA GLY A 392 -9.99 6.24 10.06
C GLY A 392 -11.12 5.92 9.07
N PHE A 393 -11.55 6.90 8.28
CA PHE A 393 -12.48 6.71 7.17
C PHE A 393 -11.76 6.58 5.82
N ALA A 394 -10.81 7.47 5.54
CA ALA A 394 -10.16 7.54 4.24
C ALA A 394 -9.31 6.29 3.92
N ILE A 395 -8.67 5.68 4.91
CA ILE A 395 -7.84 4.49 4.71
C ILE A 395 -8.66 3.29 4.21
N PRO A 396 -9.73 2.84 4.91
CA PRO A 396 -10.58 1.77 4.38
C PRO A 396 -11.20 2.11 3.01
N ILE A 397 -11.54 3.37 2.76
CA ILE A 397 -12.10 3.80 1.47
C ILE A 397 -11.05 3.73 0.36
N ALA A 398 -9.81 4.14 0.61
CA ALA A 398 -8.71 4.00 -0.35
C ALA A 398 -8.45 2.53 -0.70
N VAL A 399 -8.49 1.63 0.29
CA VAL A 399 -8.45 0.18 0.06
C VAL A 399 -9.62 -0.26 -0.81
N ARG A 400 -10.85 0.19 -0.52
CA ARG A 400 -12.04 -0.12 -1.32
C ARG A 400 -11.87 0.29 -2.78
N LEU A 401 -11.27 1.46 -3.06
CA LEU A 401 -11.00 1.91 -4.44
C LEU A 401 -10.05 0.95 -5.19
N LEU A 402 -9.03 0.42 -4.51
CA LEU A 402 -8.16 -0.61 -5.09
C LEU A 402 -8.90 -1.92 -5.32
N GLN A 403 -9.73 -2.34 -4.37
CA GLN A 403 -10.53 -3.56 -4.49
C GLN A 403 -11.54 -3.49 -5.65
N LEU A 404 -12.14 -2.33 -5.90
CA LEU A 404 -13.01 -2.11 -7.06
C LEU A 404 -12.25 -2.31 -8.38
N ARG A 405 -11.00 -1.83 -8.46
CA ARG A 405 -10.13 -2.10 -9.61
C ARG A 405 -9.76 -3.57 -9.71
N ASP A 406 -9.46 -4.24 -8.59
CA ASP A 406 -9.07 -5.65 -8.60
C ASP A 406 -10.24 -6.56 -9.01
N LEU A 407 -11.48 -6.23 -8.61
CA LEU A 407 -12.69 -6.91 -9.10
C LEU A 407 -12.82 -6.84 -10.63
N ALA A 408 -12.26 -5.81 -11.28
CA ALA A 408 -12.23 -5.73 -12.73
C ALA A 408 -11.30 -6.74 -13.40
N ARG A 409 -10.34 -7.26 -12.65
CA ARG A 409 -9.30 -8.18 -13.13
C ARG A 409 -9.59 -9.63 -12.74
N GLN A 410 -10.55 -9.86 -11.84
CA GLN A 410 -10.94 -11.19 -11.37
C GLN A 410 -12.03 -11.79 -12.26
N ALA A 411 -11.83 -13.06 -12.66
CA ALA A 411 -12.76 -13.83 -13.48
C ALA A 411 -13.28 -13.07 -14.72
N PRO A 412 -12.38 -12.60 -15.62
CA PRO A 412 -12.70 -11.66 -16.70
C PRO A 412 -13.84 -12.12 -17.61
N GLN A 413 -13.98 -13.43 -17.80
CA GLN A 413 -14.99 -14.06 -18.66
C GLN A 413 -16.36 -14.24 -18.01
N ARG A 414 -16.48 -14.04 -16.69
CA ARG A 414 -17.77 -14.16 -16.00
C ARG A 414 -18.73 -13.06 -16.47
N LEU A 415 -20.01 -13.39 -16.63
CA LEU A 415 -21.02 -12.40 -17.04
C LEU A 415 -21.21 -11.32 -15.98
N ALA A 416 -21.17 -10.05 -16.39
CA ALA A 416 -21.24 -8.90 -15.48
C ALA A 416 -22.52 -8.90 -14.64
N ARG A 417 -23.67 -9.28 -15.23
CA ARG A 417 -24.97 -9.37 -14.55
C ARG A 417 -25.04 -10.37 -13.38
N GLN A 418 -24.05 -11.26 -13.25
CA GLN A 418 -23.97 -12.21 -12.14
C GLN A 418 -23.30 -11.62 -10.90
N VAL A 419 -22.65 -10.45 -11.03
CA VAL A 419 -21.83 -9.84 -9.98
C VAL A 419 -22.21 -8.38 -9.76
N ILE A 420 -22.48 -7.66 -10.84
CA ILE A 420 -22.94 -6.28 -10.85
C ILE A 420 -24.46 -6.25 -10.89
N GLU A 421 -25.05 -5.25 -10.23
CA GLU A 421 -26.48 -5.01 -10.24
C GLU A 421 -27.04 -5.00 -11.68
N PRO A 422 -28.10 -5.79 -11.99
CA PRO A 422 -28.61 -5.92 -13.35
C PRO A 422 -28.99 -4.60 -14.01
N LEU A 423 -29.62 -3.67 -13.28
CA LEU A 423 -29.98 -2.35 -13.82
C LEU A 423 -28.74 -1.56 -14.25
N MET A 424 -27.68 -1.58 -13.45
CA MET A 424 -26.43 -0.89 -13.78
C MET A 424 -25.76 -1.49 -15.02
N VAL A 425 -25.78 -2.81 -15.17
CA VAL A 425 -25.29 -3.49 -16.38
C VAL A 425 -26.13 -3.07 -17.60
N GLN A 426 -27.45 -2.97 -17.47
CA GLN A 426 -28.33 -2.52 -18.54
C GLN A 426 -28.07 -1.06 -18.93
N VAL A 427 -27.94 -0.16 -17.94
CA VAL A 427 -27.64 1.26 -18.17
C VAL A 427 -26.32 1.41 -18.90
N LEU A 428 -25.25 0.76 -18.43
CA LEU A 428 -23.95 0.80 -19.10
C LEU A 428 -24.04 0.27 -20.53
N ALA A 429 -24.69 -0.88 -20.71
CA ALA A 429 -24.85 -1.50 -22.01
C ALA A 429 -25.60 -0.59 -22.98
N ARG A 430 -26.65 0.10 -22.51
CA ARG A 430 -27.41 1.05 -23.31
C ARG A 430 -26.59 2.28 -23.71
N VAL A 431 -25.84 2.85 -22.77
CA VAL A 431 -24.98 4.02 -22.98
C VAL A 431 -23.83 3.71 -23.94
N GLN A 432 -23.28 2.49 -23.89
CA GLN A 432 -22.10 2.08 -24.64
C GLN A 432 -22.42 1.27 -25.91
N GLY A 433 -23.70 1.04 -26.21
CA GLY A 433 -24.12 0.21 -27.35
C GLY A 433 -23.72 -1.27 -27.25
N LEU A 434 -23.65 -1.81 -26.04
CA LEU A 434 -23.25 -3.20 -25.76
C LEU A 434 -24.48 -4.09 -25.49
N ASN A 435 -24.27 -5.41 -25.49
CA ASN A 435 -25.31 -6.38 -25.12
C ASN A 435 -25.19 -6.78 -23.65
N ALA A 436 -26.13 -6.34 -22.81
CA ALA A 436 -26.14 -6.63 -21.37
C ALA A 436 -26.19 -8.13 -21.02
N ARG A 437 -26.70 -8.99 -21.90
CA ARG A 437 -26.82 -10.44 -21.64
C ARG A 437 -25.50 -11.18 -21.76
N THR A 438 -24.65 -10.74 -22.68
CA THR A 438 -23.34 -11.35 -23.00
C THR A 438 -22.16 -10.55 -22.47
N LEU A 439 -22.40 -9.38 -21.86
CA LEU A 439 -21.35 -8.53 -21.34
C LEU A 439 -20.58 -9.24 -20.22
N THR A 440 -19.29 -9.50 -20.47
CA THR A 440 -18.37 -10.06 -19.49
C THR A 440 -17.93 -8.99 -18.48
N LEU A 441 -17.38 -9.41 -17.34
CA LEU A 441 -16.84 -8.48 -16.35
C LEU A 441 -15.71 -7.64 -16.93
N GLU A 442 -14.79 -8.25 -17.67
CA GLU A 442 -13.71 -7.49 -18.32
C GLU A 442 -14.26 -6.41 -19.25
N ALA A 443 -15.20 -6.76 -20.13
CA ALA A 443 -15.79 -5.81 -21.07
C ALA A 443 -16.60 -4.72 -20.33
N PHE A 444 -17.32 -5.09 -19.27
CA PHE A 444 -18.02 -4.14 -18.39
C PHE A 444 -17.04 -3.12 -17.81
N TRP A 445 -15.95 -3.57 -17.18
CA TRP A 445 -15.01 -2.66 -16.52
C TRP A 445 -14.16 -1.85 -17.48
N GLN A 446 -13.85 -2.38 -18.67
CA GLN A 446 -13.25 -1.59 -19.75
C GLN A 446 -14.20 -0.48 -20.21
N ALA A 447 -15.49 -0.76 -20.37
CA ALA A 447 -16.50 0.22 -20.75
C ALA A 447 -16.68 1.29 -19.65
N VAL A 448 -16.71 0.90 -18.38
CA VAL A 448 -16.67 1.81 -17.23
C VAL A 448 -15.41 2.69 -17.31
N ALA A 449 -14.23 2.10 -17.48
CA ALA A 449 -12.99 2.87 -17.56
C ALA A 449 -12.98 3.87 -18.73
N ARG A 450 -13.58 3.51 -19.88
CA ARG A 450 -13.75 4.43 -21.03
C ARG A 450 -14.62 5.64 -20.68
N MET A 451 -15.74 5.44 -19.96
CA MET A 451 -16.53 6.54 -19.41
C MET A 451 -15.71 7.45 -18.49
N GLY A 452 -14.74 6.88 -17.78
CA GLY A 452 -13.79 7.61 -16.93
C GLY A 452 -12.58 8.23 -17.66
N GLY A 453 -12.52 8.14 -18.99
CA GLY A 453 -11.51 8.75 -19.84
C GLY A 453 -10.36 7.84 -20.30
N HIS A 454 -10.41 6.53 -20.01
CA HIS A 454 -9.45 5.58 -20.57
C HIS A 454 -9.69 5.43 -22.07
N GLN A 455 -8.65 5.57 -22.89
CA GLN A 455 -8.79 5.61 -24.35
C GLN A 455 -8.90 4.21 -24.97
N GLY A 456 -8.39 3.17 -24.30
CA GLY A 456 -8.49 1.79 -24.76
C GLY A 456 -7.76 1.52 -26.08
N ARG A 457 -6.70 2.29 -26.38
CA ARG A 457 -5.90 2.11 -27.59
C ARG A 457 -5.04 0.85 -27.45
N ARG A 458 -4.63 0.28 -28.59
CA ARG A 458 -3.69 -0.84 -28.60
C ARG A 458 -2.39 -0.40 -27.90
N GLY A 459 -2.06 -1.03 -26.78
CA GLY A 459 -0.87 -0.73 -25.98
C GLY A 459 -1.08 0.17 -24.74
N ASP A 460 -2.27 0.71 -24.48
CA ASP A 460 -2.54 1.58 -23.33
C ASP A 460 -2.45 0.88 -21.95
N GLY A 461 -2.29 -0.45 -21.95
CA GLY A 461 -2.29 -1.27 -20.74
C GLY A 461 -3.67 -1.35 -20.08
N SER A 462 -3.75 -2.02 -18.94
CA SER A 462 -4.99 -2.13 -18.17
C SER A 462 -5.39 -0.79 -17.53
N PRO A 463 -6.71 -0.48 -17.42
CA PRO A 463 -7.17 0.71 -16.71
C PRO A 463 -6.63 0.83 -15.27
N GLY A 464 -6.26 2.05 -14.90
CA GLY A 464 -5.90 2.40 -13.52
C GLY A 464 -7.13 2.66 -12.65
N TRP A 465 -6.96 2.68 -11.33
CA TRP A 465 -8.08 2.88 -10.40
C TRP A 465 -8.81 4.22 -10.62
N ARG A 466 -8.11 5.28 -11.06
CA ARG A 466 -8.70 6.61 -11.29
C ARG A 466 -9.76 6.61 -12.39
N THR A 467 -9.46 6.01 -13.54
CA THR A 467 -10.38 5.95 -14.68
C THR A 467 -11.53 5.00 -14.37
N VAL A 468 -11.25 3.86 -13.74
CA VAL A 468 -12.29 2.93 -13.25
C VAL A 468 -13.24 3.66 -12.29
N TRP A 469 -12.71 4.40 -11.31
CA TRP A 469 -13.51 5.11 -10.32
C TRP A 469 -14.38 6.21 -10.94
N ARG A 470 -13.80 7.07 -11.79
CA ARG A 470 -14.56 8.15 -12.46
C ARG A 470 -15.70 7.58 -13.30
N GLY A 471 -15.40 6.54 -14.07
CA GLY A 471 -16.40 5.85 -14.88
C GLY A 471 -17.49 5.22 -14.02
N TRP A 472 -17.10 4.56 -12.93
CA TRP A 472 -18.03 3.90 -12.02
C TRP A 472 -18.99 4.91 -11.38
N ARG A 473 -18.47 6.07 -10.96
CA ARG A 473 -19.28 7.16 -10.41
C ARG A 473 -20.27 7.71 -11.41
N HIS A 474 -19.83 7.96 -12.63
CA HIS A 474 -20.71 8.43 -13.68
C HIS A 474 -21.82 7.40 -13.97
N LEU A 475 -21.48 6.11 -14.00
CA LEU A 475 -22.45 5.03 -14.16
C LEU A 475 -23.43 4.92 -12.98
N GLU A 476 -22.97 5.08 -11.73
CA GLU A 476 -23.83 5.15 -10.55
C GLU A 476 -24.86 6.28 -10.67
N GLU A 477 -24.44 7.47 -11.09
CA GLU A 477 -25.32 8.64 -11.27
C GLU A 477 -26.38 8.38 -12.36
N LEU A 478 -25.98 7.82 -13.50
CA LEU A 478 -26.91 7.42 -14.56
C LEU A 478 -27.89 6.33 -14.09
N THR A 479 -27.39 5.37 -13.29
CA THR A 479 -28.23 4.30 -12.74
C THR A 479 -29.25 4.84 -11.75
N GLU A 480 -28.85 5.79 -10.89
CA GLU A 480 -29.77 6.47 -9.98
C GLU A 480 -30.83 7.28 -10.75
N GLY A 481 -30.40 8.01 -11.78
CA GLY A 481 -31.34 8.67 -12.70
C GLY A 481 -32.33 7.69 -13.30
N ALA A 482 -31.87 6.56 -13.82
CA ALA A 482 -32.73 5.52 -14.38
C ALA A 482 -33.74 4.96 -13.35
N ARG A 483 -33.35 4.81 -12.07
CA ARG A 483 -34.28 4.39 -11.01
C ARG A 483 -35.40 5.40 -10.76
N LEU A 484 -35.12 6.70 -10.87
CA LEU A 484 -36.13 7.74 -10.69
C LEU A 484 -37.23 7.70 -11.76
N PHE A 485 -36.90 7.21 -12.96
CA PHE A 485 -37.82 7.09 -14.09
C PHE A 485 -38.26 5.65 -14.38
N ALA A 486 -37.83 4.68 -13.58
CA ALA A 486 -38.33 3.32 -13.68
C ALA A 486 -39.81 3.31 -13.26
N PRO A 487 -40.72 2.69 -14.02
CA PRO A 487 -42.11 2.57 -13.61
C PRO A 487 -42.14 1.90 -12.24
N ARG A 488 -42.73 2.57 -11.25
CA ARG A 488 -43.05 1.91 -9.98
C ARG A 488 -44.06 0.83 -10.30
N ASP A 489 -43.81 -0.40 -9.87
CA ASP A 489 -44.81 -1.46 -9.96
C ASP A 489 -46.11 -0.93 -9.33
N PRO A 490 -47.25 -0.97 -10.05
CA PRO A 490 -48.53 -0.67 -9.44
C PRO A 490 -48.73 -1.70 -8.31
N THR A 491 -48.78 -1.18 -7.09
CA THR A 491 -49.02 -1.94 -5.85
C THR A 491 -50.27 -2.79 -5.91
#